data_AF-A0A329W178-F1
#
_entry.id   AF-A0A329W178-F1
#
_cell.length_a   1.000
_cell.length_b   1.000
_cell.length_c   1.000
_cell.angle_alpha   90.00
_cell.angle_beta   90.00
_cell.angle_gamma   90.00
#
_symmetry.space_group_name_H-M   'P 1'
#
loop_
_entity.id
_entity.type
_entity.pdbx_description
1 polymer ?
#
loop_
_entity_poly.entity_id
_entity_poly.type
_entity_poly.pdbx_seq_one_letter_code
_entity_poly.pdbx_strand_id
1 'polypeptide(L)'
;MNQHDNASLGISNNSNSLLEWEENVYCSNNIALASTIGATAMLLQNGSVITWGLPHLGGQVPPDIAVLRDIVSLSSTQYAFAALRADRSVVAWGNSVNGGQLPPDIAQLKDIVSLSSTANAFSALRANGSVVAWGDNRYGGQVTPEVAQLQDIVSITASGNAFLALRANRSIVAWGRLAGVLPPEITQLQDIISVLGKNDMYSTFAALRANRSVVAWGYSLFGGQVPPAIAQLQDIVSLSQTSFAFAAIRANRSVVAWGNASTSGTIPPAIAQLQDIISLTASGGAFTALRANHSVVAWGDTPIPPEIAALNDIIDLTSTGSAFTALRTNRSAVTWGVIASIERVEYDAAKVQNVTSLSSSSDAFAALRADRSVVTWGDIYNGGKLPPEIANLKDVISLTSTSRSFSALRANGKRVGWGGGDFVAHGEYD
;
A
#
# COMPACT_ATOMS: atom_id res chain seq x y z
N MET A 1 -5.78 -23.78 -46.27
CA MET A 1 -7.12 -24.33 -45.94
C MET A 1 -6.96 -25.02 -44.58
N ASN A 2 -6.66 -24.25 -43.53
CA ASN A 2 -7.55 -23.54 -42.58
C ASN A 2 -8.37 -24.46 -41.67
N GLN A 3 -8.10 -24.30 -40.36
CA GLN A 3 -8.92 -24.39 -39.13
C GLN A 3 -8.09 -25.15 -38.08
N HIS A 4 -7.37 -24.55 -37.13
CA HIS A 4 -7.66 -23.48 -36.15
C HIS A 4 -8.91 -23.71 -35.32
N ASP A 5 -8.72 -24.35 -34.16
CA ASP A 5 -9.48 -24.08 -32.93
C ASP A 5 -8.48 -23.98 -31.77
N ASN A 6 -8.06 -22.75 -31.49
CA ASN A 6 -7.28 -22.36 -30.32
C ASN A 6 -8.26 -21.85 -29.25
N ALA A 7 -8.67 -22.73 -28.35
CA ALA A 7 -9.34 -22.33 -27.12
C ALA A 7 -8.27 -22.04 -26.05
N SER A 8 -7.65 -20.86 -26.13
CA SER A 8 -6.80 -20.33 -25.07
C SER A 8 -7.67 -19.77 -23.95
N LEU A 9 -7.99 -20.60 -22.96
CA LEU A 9 -8.43 -20.13 -21.64
C LEU A 9 -7.24 -19.42 -20.98
N GLY A 10 -7.30 -18.10 -20.92
CA GLY A 10 -6.36 -17.27 -20.18
C GLY A 10 -6.52 -17.54 -18.68
N ILE A 11 -5.72 -18.47 -18.17
CA ILE A 11 -5.53 -18.72 -16.75
C ILE A 11 -4.73 -17.54 -16.20
N SER A 12 -5.35 -16.77 -15.30
CA SER A 12 -4.70 -15.76 -14.48
C SER A 12 -3.64 -16.43 -13.61
N ASN A 13 -2.37 -16.06 -13.81
CA ASN A 13 -1.26 -16.46 -12.95
C ASN A 13 -1.49 -15.94 -11.53
N ASN A 14 -2.07 -16.79 -10.67
CA ASN A 14 -2.12 -16.61 -9.22
C ASN A 14 -1.80 -17.96 -8.56
N SER A 15 -0.55 -18.39 -8.69
CA SER A 15 0.01 -19.47 -7.88
C SER A 15 1.54 -19.49 -8.03
N ASN A 16 2.26 -18.73 -7.18
CA ASN A 16 3.68 -18.97 -6.87
C ASN A 16 4.18 -18.20 -5.63
N SER A 17 3.51 -18.35 -4.49
CA SER A 17 3.85 -17.65 -3.23
C SER A 17 5.11 -18.15 -2.49
N LEU A 18 6.06 -18.81 -3.18
CA LEU A 18 7.34 -19.22 -2.58
C LEU A 18 8.57 -18.93 -3.47
N LEU A 19 8.39 -18.52 -4.73
CA LEU A 19 9.48 -18.08 -5.61
C LEU A 19 9.45 -16.56 -5.88
N GLU A 20 8.37 -15.85 -5.51
CA GLU A 20 8.23 -14.39 -5.65
C GLU A 20 8.94 -13.59 -4.54
N TRP A 21 9.54 -14.23 -3.53
CA TRP A 21 10.22 -13.53 -2.43
C TRP A 21 11.69 -13.17 -2.73
N GLU A 22 12.32 -13.78 -3.74
CA GLU A 22 13.70 -13.43 -4.14
C GLU A 22 13.75 -12.30 -5.19
N GLU A 23 12.66 -12.03 -5.91
CA GLU A 23 12.62 -10.95 -6.92
C GLU A 23 12.01 -9.62 -6.41
N ASN A 24 11.39 -9.59 -5.23
CA ASN A 24 10.71 -8.41 -4.68
C ASN A 24 11.54 -7.55 -3.70
N VAL A 25 12.87 -7.74 -3.62
CA VAL A 25 13.75 -6.92 -2.75
C VAL A 25 14.13 -5.57 -3.37
N TYR A 26 13.77 -5.30 -4.63
CA TYR A 26 13.78 -3.95 -5.18
C TYR A 26 12.37 -3.35 -5.08
N CYS A 27 12.13 -2.49 -4.08
CA CYS A 27 11.06 -1.50 -4.14
C CYS A 27 11.34 -0.52 -5.30
N SER A 28 11.20 -1.01 -6.53
CA SER A 28 11.21 -0.26 -7.79
C SER A 28 9.88 -0.43 -8.51
N ASN A 29 8.79 -0.53 -7.73
CA ASN A 29 7.47 -0.26 -8.27
C ASN A 29 7.53 1.18 -8.78
N ASN A 30 7.41 1.38 -10.09
CA ASN A 30 7.20 2.69 -10.70
C ASN A 30 5.87 3.21 -10.16
N ILE A 31 5.92 3.93 -9.04
CA ILE A 31 4.73 4.49 -8.39
C ILE A 31 4.26 5.63 -9.29
N ALA A 32 3.19 5.36 -10.04
CA ALA A 32 2.66 6.30 -11.01
C ALA A 32 1.80 7.41 -10.38
N LEU A 33 1.41 7.25 -9.11
CA LEU A 33 0.54 8.18 -8.39
C LEU A 33 0.98 8.24 -6.92
N ALA A 34 1.16 9.45 -6.39
CA ALA A 34 1.47 9.69 -4.98
C ALA A 34 0.58 10.82 -4.44
N SER A 35 0.19 10.77 -3.17
CA SER A 35 -0.65 11.80 -2.55
C SER A 35 -0.10 12.24 -1.20
N THR A 36 -0.12 13.55 -0.98
CA THR A 36 -0.02 14.17 0.35
C THR A 36 -1.43 14.29 0.94
N ILE A 37 -1.60 14.92 2.10
CA ILE A 37 -2.95 15.12 2.68
C ILE A 37 -3.82 16.09 1.89
N GLY A 38 -3.25 16.86 0.95
CA GLY A 38 -3.99 17.87 0.20
C GLY A 38 -3.48 18.16 -1.21
N ALA A 39 -2.63 17.30 -1.77
CA ALA A 39 -2.21 17.34 -3.15
C ALA A 39 -1.94 15.93 -3.68
N THR A 40 -1.99 15.77 -5.00
CA THR A 40 -1.65 14.52 -5.68
C THR A 40 -0.67 14.80 -6.82
N ALA A 41 0.31 13.92 -6.98
CA ALA A 41 1.29 13.92 -8.06
C ALA A 41 1.10 12.67 -8.90
N MET A 42 1.12 12.82 -10.23
CA MET A 42 0.97 11.73 -11.18
C MET A 42 2.13 11.72 -12.17
N LEU A 43 2.78 10.56 -12.31
CA LEU A 43 3.82 10.30 -13.28
C LEU A 43 3.18 9.87 -14.61
N LEU A 44 3.49 10.65 -15.65
CA LEU A 44 3.08 10.37 -17.02
C LEU A 44 4.05 9.42 -17.69
N GLN A 45 3.62 8.76 -18.77
CA GLN A 45 4.43 7.74 -19.45
C GLN A 45 5.70 8.32 -20.09
N ASN A 46 5.69 9.62 -20.42
CA ASN A 46 6.84 10.34 -20.96
C ASN A 46 7.88 10.76 -19.89
N GLY A 47 7.75 10.28 -18.65
CA GLY A 47 8.66 10.60 -17.53
C GLY A 47 8.51 12.01 -16.96
N SER A 48 7.44 12.74 -17.31
CA SER A 48 7.08 14.01 -16.65
C SER A 48 6.08 13.78 -15.52
N VAL A 49 5.99 14.76 -14.62
CA VAL A 49 5.05 14.75 -13.50
C VAL A 49 4.06 15.90 -13.64
N ILE A 50 2.79 15.64 -13.31
CA ILE A 50 1.80 16.69 -13.07
C ILE A 50 1.28 16.60 -11.65
N THR A 51 0.82 17.72 -11.11
CA THR A 51 0.27 17.80 -9.75
C THR A 51 -1.02 18.61 -9.72
N TRP A 52 -1.87 18.31 -8.77
CA TRP A 52 -3.04 19.11 -8.44
C TRP A 52 -3.28 19.15 -6.93
N GLY A 53 -4.11 20.09 -6.48
CA GLY A 53 -4.40 20.37 -5.08
C GLY A 53 -3.67 21.58 -4.51
N LEU A 54 -3.42 21.59 -3.20
CA LEU A 54 -2.91 22.75 -2.47
C LEU A 54 -1.43 23.04 -2.79
N PRO A 55 -1.05 24.24 -3.28
CA PRO A 55 0.33 24.55 -3.68
C PRO A 55 1.36 24.32 -2.57
N HIS A 56 1.05 24.73 -1.34
CA HIS A 56 1.96 24.59 -0.19
C HIS A 56 2.18 23.14 0.27
N LEU A 57 1.38 22.19 -0.26
CA LEU A 57 1.51 20.75 -0.05
C LEU A 57 2.01 20.01 -1.30
N GLY A 58 2.55 20.75 -2.28
CA GLY A 58 3.11 20.19 -3.51
C GLY A 58 2.13 20.08 -4.67
N GLY A 59 0.96 20.72 -4.59
CA GLY A 59 -0.03 20.77 -5.68
C GLY A 59 0.41 21.55 -6.93
N GLN A 60 1.60 22.17 -6.89
CA GLN A 60 2.24 22.80 -8.04
C GLN A 60 3.66 22.25 -8.21
N VAL A 61 3.98 21.83 -9.44
CA VAL A 61 5.33 21.38 -9.80
C VAL A 61 6.24 22.60 -10.00
N PRO A 62 7.39 22.68 -9.31
CA PRO A 62 8.40 23.71 -9.54
C PRO A 62 8.90 23.73 -11.00
N PRO A 63 9.25 24.89 -11.59
CA PRO A 63 9.64 24.98 -13.00
C PRO A 63 10.85 24.11 -13.39
N ASP A 64 11.82 23.97 -12.50
CA ASP A 64 13.00 23.13 -12.66
C ASP A 64 12.68 21.62 -12.68
N ILE A 65 11.59 21.23 -12.01
CA ILE A 65 11.08 19.84 -12.03
C ILE A 65 10.13 19.64 -13.22
N ALA A 66 9.35 20.64 -13.59
CA ALA A 66 8.35 20.55 -14.67
C ALA A 66 8.96 20.28 -16.06
N VAL A 67 10.24 20.62 -16.25
CA VAL A 67 10.98 20.34 -17.49
C VAL A 67 11.53 18.91 -17.58
N LEU A 68 11.53 18.15 -16.47
CA LEU A 68 12.09 16.80 -16.43
C LEU A 68 11.23 15.80 -17.22
N ARG A 69 11.89 14.85 -17.87
CA ARG A 69 11.30 13.78 -18.69
C ARG A 69 11.87 12.41 -18.35
N ASP A 70 12.56 12.32 -17.21
CA ASP A 70 13.28 11.14 -16.76
C ASP A 70 12.87 10.71 -15.35
N ILE A 71 11.73 11.19 -14.84
CA ILE A 71 11.17 10.69 -13.58
C ILE A 71 10.68 9.26 -13.80
N VAL A 72 11.02 8.37 -12.87
CA VAL A 72 10.67 6.95 -12.94
C VAL A 72 9.80 6.49 -11.77
N SER A 73 9.87 7.18 -10.63
CA SER A 73 9.05 6.84 -9.45
C SER A 73 8.76 8.05 -8.58
N LEU A 74 7.61 8.04 -7.93
CA LEU A 74 7.15 9.07 -6.99
C LEU A 74 7.05 8.50 -5.57
N SER A 75 7.34 9.34 -4.58
CA SER A 75 7.10 9.07 -3.17
C SER A 75 6.50 10.32 -2.53
N SER A 76 5.69 10.16 -1.50
CA SER A 76 5.09 11.27 -0.76
C SER A 76 5.20 11.07 0.75
N THR A 77 5.48 12.17 1.45
CA THR A 77 5.13 12.32 2.86
C THR A 77 3.68 12.81 2.95
N GLN A 78 3.20 13.13 4.15
CA GLN A 78 1.91 13.79 4.33
C GLN A 78 1.87 15.20 3.73
N TYR A 79 3.00 15.84 3.42
CA TYR A 79 3.04 17.26 3.04
C TYR A 79 4.01 17.60 1.89
N ALA A 80 4.78 16.64 1.39
CA ALA A 80 5.76 16.84 0.34
C ALA A 80 5.87 15.63 -0.59
N PHE A 81 6.51 15.85 -1.74
CA PHE A 81 6.81 14.83 -2.73
C PHE A 81 8.31 14.72 -2.97
N ALA A 82 8.75 13.52 -3.32
CA ALA A 82 10.06 13.23 -3.86
C ALA A 82 9.92 12.37 -5.11
N ALA A 83 10.75 12.63 -6.12
CA ALA A 83 10.76 11.89 -7.37
C ALA A 83 12.15 11.32 -7.63
N LEU A 84 12.21 10.01 -7.89
CA LEU A 84 13.40 9.32 -8.34
C LEU A 84 13.51 9.45 -9.87
N ARG A 85 14.69 9.82 -10.35
CA ARG A 85 15.00 9.98 -11.76
C ARG A 85 15.77 8.78 -12.31
N ALA A 86 15.71 8.57 -13.62
CA ALA A 86 16.41 7.48 -14.32
C ALA A 86 17.93 7.56 -14.16
N ASP A 87 18.47 8.77 -13.95
CA ASP A 87 19.89 9.01 -13.66
C ASP A 87 20.28 8.75 -12.18
N ARG A 88 19.35 8.16 -11.40
CA ARG A 88 19.50 7.84 -9.97
C ARG A 88 19.72 9.05 -9.06
N SER A 89 19.36 10.24 -9.51
CA SER A 89 19.17 11.41 -8.62
C SER A 89 17.73 11.57 -8.18
N VAL A 90 17.53 12.46 -7.20
CA VAL A 90 16.23 12.75 -6.59
C VAL A 90 15.95 14.25 -6.70
N VAL A 91 14.69 14.58 -6.90
CA VAL A 91 14.16 15.94 -6.72
C VAL A 91 13.02 15.90 -5.71
N ALA A 92 12.79 16.99 -4.98
CA ALA A 92 11.72 17.09 -3.99
C ALA A 92 11.03 18.46 -4.05
N TRP A 93 9.75 18.49 -3.69
CA TRP A 93 8.95 19.72 -3.65
C TRP A 93 7.78 19.61 -2.65
N GLY A 94 7.14 20.73 -2.36
CA GLY A 94 6.08 20.84 -1.36
C GLY A 94 6.58 21.46 -0.06
N ASN A 95 6.07 21.03 1.09
CA ASN A 95 6.42 21.64 2.36
C ASN A 95 7.88 21.37 2.75
N SER A 96 8.68 22.43 2.93
CA SER A 96 10.12 22.33 3.20
C SER A 96 10.47 21.55 4.48
N VAL A 97 9.71 21.76 5.57
CA VAL A 97 9.94 21.08 6.87
C VAL A 97 9.71 19.58 6.76
N ASN A 98 8.77 19.16 5.90
CA ASN A 98 8.35 17.77 5.76
C ASN A 98 8.99 17.06 4.55
N GLY A 99 10.17 17.54 4.12
CA GLY A 99 10.97 16.89 3.07
C GLY A 99 10.83 17.49 1.66
N GLY A 100 10.06 18.57 1.49
CA GLY A 100 9.90 19.26 0.21
C GLY A 100 11.12 20.08 -0.22
N GLN A 101 12.13 20.20 0.64
CA GLN A 101 13.42 20.79 0.30
C GLN A 101 14.50 19.71 0.43
N LEU A 102 15.18 19.41 -0.67
CA LEU A 102 16.25 18.42 -0.71
C LEU A 102 17.58 19.04 -0.22
N PRO A 103 18.27 18.43 0.76
CA PRO A 103 19.60 18.88 1.18
C PRO A 103 20.64 18.83 0.04
N PRO A 104 21.57 19.79 -0.06
CA PRO A 104 22.53 19.86 -1.18
C PRO A 104 23.44 18.64 -1.33
N ASP A 105 23.84 18.02 -0.23
CA ASP A 105 24.64 16.80 -0.18
C ASP A 105 23.88 15.60 -0.75
N ILE A 106 22.57 15.52 -0.51
CA ILE A 106 21.69 14.50 -1.10
C ILE A 106 21.39 14.82 -2.57
N ALA A 107 21.19 16.09 -2.91
CA ALA A 107 20.88 16.53 -4.28
C ALA A 107 22.00 16.22 -5.30
N GLN A 108 23.24 16.04 -4.83
CA GLN A 108 24.39 15.67 -5.67
C GLN A 108 24.51 14.15 -5.91
N LEU A 109 23.74 13.32 -5.20
CA LEU A 109 23.81 11.87 -5.34
C LEU A 109 23.26 11.40 -6.69
N LYS A 110 23.93 10.37 -7.24
CA LYS A 110 23.62 9.73 -8.54
C LYS A 110 23.58 8.21 -8.42
N ASP A 111 23.32 7.72 -7.21
CA ASP A 111 23.30 6.31 -6.88
C ASP A 111 22.09 5.92 -6.03
N ILE A 112 21.05 6.76 -5.97
CA ILE A 112 19.79 6.39 -5.30
C ILE A 112 19.08 5.30 -6.11
N VAL A 113 18.66 4.23 -5.43
CA VAL A 113 17.95 3.10 -6.04
C VAL A 113 16.50 2.99 -5.61
N SER A 114 16.15 3.49 -4.42
CA SER A 114 14.76 3.51 -3.96
C SER A 114 14.51 4.62 -2.95
N LEU A 115 13.23 5.01 -2.83
CA LEU A 115 12.73 6.01 -1.90
C LEU A 115 11.69 5.37 -0.97
N SER A 116 11.76 5.71 0.31
CA SER A 116 10.75 5.37 1.32
C SER A 116 10.36 6.64 2.07
N SER A 117 9.13 6.71 2.56
CA SER A 117 8.63 7.88 3.30
C SER A 117 7.90 7.48 4.58
N THR A 118 8.17 8.22 5.65
CA THR A 118 7.30 8.26 6.83
C THR A 118 6.26 9.37 6.65
N ALA A 119 5.49 9.70 7.70
CA ALA A 119 4.56 10.81 7.64
C ALA A 119 5.22 12.14 7.24
N ASN A 120 6.45 12.44 7.68
CA ASN A 120 7.06 13.76 7.49
C ASN A 120 8.54 13.74 7.06
N ALA A 121 9.09 12.58 6.72
CA ALA A 121 10.47 12.45 6.27
C ALA A 121 10.59 11.44 5.13
N PHE A 122 11.65 11.60 4.35
CA PHE A 122 12.06 10.67 3.32
C PHE A 122 13.35 9.97 3.71
N SER A 123 13.53 8.76 3.20
CA SER A 123 14.81 8.07 3.17
C SER A 123 15.07 7.53 1.78
N ALA A 124 16.34 7.53 1.38
CA ALA A 124 16.79 6.99 0.12
C ALA A 124 17.83 5.89 0.37
N LEU A 125 17.59 4.72 -0.24
CA LEU A 125 18.58 3.65 -0.32
C LEU A 125 19.51 3.91 -1.49
N ARG A 126 20.82 3.76 -1.25
CA ARG A 126 21.86 3.93 -2.25
C ARG A 126 22.34 2.59 -2.78
N ALA A 127 22.86 2.60 -4.01
CA ALA A 127 23.36 1.40 -4.69
C ALA A 127 24.52 0.71 -3.97
N ASN A 128 25.25 1.44 -3.13
CA ASN A 128 26.33 0.92 -2.28
C ASN A 128 25.82 0.32 -0.94
N GLY A 129 24.50 0.21 -0.74
CA GLY A 129 23.90 -0.33 0.48
C GLY A 129 23.89 0.62 1.68
N SER A 130 24.24 1.90 1.51
CA SER A 130 24.06 2.92 2.55
C SER A 130 22.74 3.68 2.39
N VAL A 131 22.37 4.46 3.41
CA VAL A 131 21.09 5.21 3.44
C VAL A 131 21.32 6.67 3.77
N VAL A 132 20.48 7.53 3.20
CA VAL A 132 20.36 8.95 3.57
C VAL A 132 18.91 9.27 3.89
N ALA A 133 18.67 10.33 4.67
CA ALA A 133 17.33 10.78 5.02
C ALA A 133 17.26 12.30 5.10
N TRP A 134 16.06 12.85 4.90
CA TRP A 134 15.78 14.28 5.01
C TRP A 134 14.31 14.54 5.38
N GLY A 135 13.99 15.76 5.81
CA GLY A 135 12.68 16.16 6.32
C GLY A 135 12.68 16.34 7.84
N ASP A 136 11.56 16.10 8.50
CA ASP A 136 11.45 16.34 9.95
C ASP A 136 12.25 15.29 10.74
N ASN A 137 13.23 15.75 11.52
CA ASN A 137 14.08 14.90 12.37
C ASN A 137 13.26 13.99 13.31
N ARG A 138 12.11 14.47 13.79
CA ARG A 138 11.21 13.70 14.67
C ARG A 138 10.54 12.53 13.95
N TYR A 139 10.61 12.47 12.62
CA TYR A 139 10.02 11.43 11.80
C TYR A 139 11.06 10.62 11.03
N GLY A 140 12.34 10.73 11.42
CA GLY A 140 13.45 10.02 10.77
C GLY A 140 14.14 10.80 9.66
N GLY A 141 13.94 12.11 9.56
CA GLY A 141 14.63 12.99 8.61
C GLY A 141 16.14 13.10 8.83
N GLN A 142 16.67 12.48 9.88
CA GLN A 142 18.10 12.31 10.11
C GLN A 142 18.41 10.86 10.49
N VAL A 143 19.36 10.26 9.78
CA VAL A 143 19.92 8.94 10.08
C VAL A 143 20.85 9.06 11.29
N THR A 144 20.87 8.07 12.17
CA THR A 144 21.81 8.07 13.31
C THR A 144 23.24 7.79 12.82
N PRO A 145 24.29 8.22 13.57
CA PRO A 145 25.67 7.97 13.19
C PRO A 145 26.00 6.49 12.94
N GLU A 146 25.40 5.59 13.72
CA GLU A 146 25.61 4.14 13.61
C GLU A 146 25.02 3.61 12.31
N VAL A 147 23.81 4.04 11.93
CA VAL A 147 23.16 3.63 10.69
C VAL A 147 23.85 4.26 9.47
N ALA A 148 24.35 5.49 9.60
CA ALA A 148 25.05 6.19 8.53
C ALA A 148 26.38 5.52 8.12
N GLN A 149 26.96 4.68 8.99
CA GLN A 149 28.17 3.91 8.70
C GLN A 149 27.91 2.58 7.97
N LEU A 150 26.64 2.15 7.86
CA LEU A 150 26.30 0.88 7.23
C LEU A 150 26.33 0.98 5.70
N GLN A 151 26.75 -0.12 5.06
CA GLN A 151 26.82 -0.30 3.61
C GLN A 151 26.19 -1.63 3.17
N ASP A 152 25.42 -2.25 4.06
CA ASP A 152 24.78 -3.54 3.85
C ASP A 152 23.26 -3.48 4.02
N ILE A 153 22.66 -2.29 3.95
CA ILE A 153 21.21 -2.15 3.90
C ILE A 153 20.69 -2.67 2.56
N VAL A 154 19.68 -3.55 2.62
CA VAL A 154 19.05 -4.14 1.43
C VAL A 154 17.63 -3.63 1.20
N SER A 155 16.92 -3.21 2.26
CA SER A 155 15.59 -2.62 2.12
C SER A 155 15.24 -1.68 3.28
N ILE A 156 14.32 -0.75 3.02
CA ILE A 156 13.84 0.22 4.00
C ILE A 156 12.31 0.12 4.09
N THR A 157 11.81 -0.26 5.25
CA THR A 157 10.39 -0.22 5.61
C THR A 157 10.12 1.04 6.42
N ALA A 158 9.11 1.81 6.02
CA ALA A 158 8.65 2.96 6.79
C ALA A 158 7.44 2.61 7.68
N SER A 159 7.33 3.30 8.80
CA SER A 159 6.12 3.41 9.62
C SER A 159 5.62 4.85 9.62
N GLY A 160 4.60 5.14 10.43
CA GLY A 160 4.11 6.52 10.57
C GLY A 160 5.22 7.51 10.94
N ASN A 161 6.13 7.14 11.83
CA ASN A 161 7.09 8.09 12.45
C ASN A 161 8.56 7.65 12.39
N ALA A 162 8.85 6.52 11.76
CA ALA A 162 10.20 5.96 11.79
C ALA A 162 10.48 5.03 10.60
N PHE A 163 11.77 4.76 10.41
CA PHE A 163 12.24 3.83 9.40
C PHE A 163 12.90 2.62 10.05
N LEU A 164 12.78 1.49 9.38
CA LEU A 164 13.49 0.26 9.65
C LEU A 164 14.25 -0.16 8.40
N ALA A 165 15.53 -0.45 8.57
CA ALA A 165 16.36 -0.98 7.50
C ALA A 165 16.70 -2.44 7.78
N LEU A 166 16.40 -3.31 6.81
CA LEU A 166 16.86 -4.69 6.78
C LEU A 166 18.28 -4.71 6.21
N ARG A 167 19.17 -5.43 6.89
CA ARG A 167 20.55 -5.62 6.48
C ARG A 167 20.73 -6.94 5.75
N ALA A 168 21.77 -7.06 4.94
CA ALA A 168 22.11 -8.27 4.19
C ALA A 168 22.35 -9.48 5.12
N ASN A 169 22.81 -9.24 6.35
CA ASN A 169 22.95 -10.26 7.39
C ASN A 169 21.64 -10.62 8.11
N ARG A 170 20.48 -10.16 7.60
CA ARG A 170 19.14 -10.38 8.17
C ARG A 170 18.92 -9.85 9.59
N SER A 171 19.77 -8.92 10.04
CA SER A 171 19.48 -8.06 11.19
C SER A 171 18.76 -6.80 10.75
N ILE A 172 18.17 -6.07 11.70
CA ILE A 172 17.49 -4.81 11.42
C ILE A 172 18.07 -3.67 12.24
N VAL A 173 18.04 -2.47 11.68
CA VAL A 173 18.34 -1.21 12.38
C VAL A 173 17.18 -0.25 12.19
N ALA A 174 17.07 0.74 13.07
CA ALA A 174 15.95 1.66 13.10
C ALA A 174 16.40 3.09 13.38
N TRP A 175 15.66 4.07 12.86
CA TRP A 175 15.82 5.48 13.23
C TRP A 175 14.51 6.23 13.08
N GLY A 176 14.43 7.44 13.65
CA GLY A 176 13.17 8.17 13.83
C GLY A 176 12.50 7.87 15.17
N ARG A 177 11.34 8.49 15.41
CA ARG A 177 10.72 8.51 16.75
C ARG A 177 10.03 7.18 17.06
N LEU A 178 10.20 6.71 18.29
CA LEU A 178 9.67 5.45 18.85
C LEU A 178 10.19 4.15 18.22
N ALA A 179 10.57 4.09 16.93
CA ALA A 179 11.25 2.89 16.40
C ALA A 179 12.77 2.92 16.56
N GLY A 180 13.38 4.11 16.75
CA GLY A 180 14.82 4.25 16.98
C GLY A 180 15.37 3.52 18.22
N VAL A 181 14.51 2.93 19.05
CA VAL A 181 14.91 2.03 20.14
C VAL A 181 14.35 0.63 19.85
N LEU A 182 15.12 -0.16 19.12
CA LEU A 182 14.85 -1.58 18.97
C LEU A 182 15.11 -2.30 20.32
N PRO A 183 14.20 -3.17 20.77
CA PRO A 183 14.45 -4.00 21.95
C PRO A 183 15.69 -4.89 21.76
N PRO A 184 16.48 -5.18 22.82
CA PRO A 184 17.67 -6.02 22.71
C PRO A 184 17.42 -7.40 22.11
N GLU A 185 16.22 -7.96 22.32
CA GLU A 185 15.85 -9.27 21.79
C GLU A 185 15.69 -9.24 20.27
N ILE A 186 15.39 -8.06 19.71
CA ILE A 186 15.22 -7.84 18.27
C ILE A 186 16.56 -7.51 17.61
N THR A 187 17.42 -6.71 18.27
CA THR A 187 18.74 -6.33 17.72
C THR A 187 19.70 -7.50 17.60
N GLN A 188 19.48 -8.57 18.35
CA GLN A 188 20.28 -9.80 18.30
C GLN A 188 19.86 -10.76 17.18
N LEU A 189 18.71 -10.54 16.52
CA LEU A 189 18.23 -11.42 15.46
C LEU A 189 19.01 -11.22 14.17
N GLN A 190 19.29 -12.34 13.50
CA GLN A 190 19.98 -12.40 12.19
C GLN A 190 19.23 -13.32 11.22
N ASP A 191 17.92 -13.41 11.40
CA ASP A 191 17.04 -14.26 10.61
C ASP A 191 15.73 -13.56 10.24
N ILE A 192 15.67 -12.23 10.33
CA ILE A 192 14.50 -11.46 9.88
C ILE A 192 14.46 -11.50 8.34
N ILE A 193 13.30 -11.84 7.79
CA ILE A 193 13.08 -11.90 6.33
C ILE A 193 12.15 -10.80 5.83
N SER A 194 11.21 -10.35 6.66
CA SER A 194 10.32 -9.24 6.31
C SER A 194 9.80 -8.53 7.55
N VAL A 195 9.45 -7.25 7.39
CA VAL A 195 8.95 -6.41 8.49
C VAL A 195 7.67 -5.67 8.08
N LEU A 196 6.63 -5.93 8.86
CA LEU A 196 5.39 -5.19 9.09
C LEU A 196 5.59 -3.89 9.87
N GLY A 197 5.36 -2.70 9.28
CA GLY A 197 5.26 -1.44 10.02
C GLY A 197 3.90 -0.78 9.85
N LYS A 198 3.31 -0.29 10.95
CA LYS A 198 2.04 0.45 10.91
C LYS A 198 2.25 1.94 10.66
N ASN A 199 1.38 2.51 9.83
CA ASN A 199 1.29 3.96 9.60
C ASN A 199 0.48 4.66 10.70
N ASP A 200 0.75 4.35 11.97
CA ASP A 200 0.08 4.94 13.13
C ASP A 200 1.06 5.78 13.98
N MET A 201 0.52 6.57 14.91
CA MET A 201 1.33 7.39 15.82
C MET A 201 2.09 6.56 16.87
N TYR A 202 1.80 5.26 16.98
CA TYR A 202 2.20 4.40 18.09
C TYR A 202 3.35 3.45 17.74
N SER A 203 3.83 3.48 16.49
CA SER A 203 5.03 2.79 16.00
C SER A 203 5.05 1.32 16.39
N THR A 204 4.07 0.56 15.89
CA THR A 204 3.98 -0.88 16.12
C THR A 204 4.49 -1.67 14.92
N PHE A 205 5.26 -2.72 15.19
CA PHE A 205 5.90 -3.54 14.17
C PHE A 205 5.74 -5.03 14.44
N ALA A 206 5.75 -5.81 13.37
CA ALA A 206 5.85 -7.26 13.40
C ALA A 206 6.85 -7.72 12.34
N ALA A 207 7.67 -8.72 12.61
CA ALA A 207 8.62 -9.24 11.66
C ALA A 207 8.51 -10.76 11.52
N LEU A 208 8.54 -11.22 10.27
CA LEU A 208 8.61 -12.63 9.94
C LEU A 208 10.08 -13.05 9.94
N ARG A 209 10.35 -14.19 10.56
CA ARG A 209 11.69 -14.79 10.63
C ARG A 209 11.82 -15.96 9.66
N ALA A 210 13.05 -16.29 9.28
CA ALA A 210 13.37 -17.37 8.35
C ALA A 210 12.92 -18.74 8.86
N ASN A 211 12.84 -18.91 10.18
CA ASN A 211 12.30 -20.09 10.83
C ASN A 211 10.75 -20.13 10.87
N ARG A 212 10.07 -19.21 10.15
CA ARG A 212 8.61 -19.07 10.11
C ARG A 212 7.94 -18.77 11.46
N SER A 213 8.69 -18.19 12.39
CA SER A 213 8.14 -17.55 13.60
C SER A 213 7.96 -16.04 13.38
N VAL A 214 7.20 -15.41 14.28
CA VAL A 214 6.95 -13.97 14.26
C VAL A 214 7.42 -13.32 15.57
N VAL A 215 8.02 -12.13 15.45
CA VAL A 215 8.31 -11.24 16.58
C VAL A 215 7.59 -9.92 16.37
N ALA A 216 7.27 -9.21 17.45
CA ALA A 216 6.62 -7.91 17.38
C ALA A 216 7.16 -7.01 18.50
N TRP A 217 7.19 -5.71 18.23
CA TRP A 217 7.63 -4.69 19.18
C TRP A 217 6.86 -3.39 18.95
N GLY A 218 6.95 -2.48 19.92
CA GLY A 218 6.20 -1.22 19.94
C GLY A 218 5.04 -1.26 20.92
N TYR A 219 3.95 -0.57 20.60
CA TYR A 219 2.84 -0.41 21.54
C TYR A 219 2.05 -1.71 21.75
N SER A 220 2.04 -2.23 22.98
CA SER A 220 1.49 -3.55 23.31
C SER A 220 -0.01 -3.68 22.98
N LEU A 221 -0.80 -2.63 23.22
CA LEU A 221 -2.24 -2.64 22.92
C LEU A 221 -2.56 -2.80 21.44
N PHE A 222 -1.64 -2.47 20.52
CA PHE A 222 -1.84 -2.60 19.08
C PHE A 222 -1.02 -3.73 18.44
N GLY A 223 -0.57 -4.68 19.27
CA GLY A 223 0.10 -5.90 18.80
C GLY A 223 1.62 -5.81 18.84
N GLY A 224 2.20 -4.83 19.55
CA GLY A 224 3.64 -4.71 19.77
C GLY A 224 4.23 -5.80 20.67
N GLN A 225 3.45 -6.79 21.07
CA GLN A 225 3.93 -8.01 21.72
C GLN A 225 3.18 -9.20 21.14
N VAL A 226 3.92 -10.24 20.75
CA VAL A 226 3.34 -11.49 20.27
C VAL A 226 2.91 -12.34 21.47
N PRO A 227 1.64 -12.79 21.54
CA PRO A 227 1.21 -13.72 22.59
C PRO A 227 2.05 -15.00 22.61
N PRO A 228 2.36 -15.60 23.77
CA PRO A 228 3.21 -16.79 23.86
C PRO A 228 2.77 -17.98 22.98
N ALA A 229 1.46 -18.21 22.86
CA ALA A 229 0.91 -19.26 21.99
C ALA A 229 1.20 -19.04 20.50
N ILE A 230 1.32 -17.78 20.06
CA ILE A 230 1.66 -17.42 18.68
C ILE A 230 3.19 -17.39 18.51
N ALA A 231 3.93 -16.93 19.52
CA ALA A 231 5.39 -16.85 19.50
C ALA A 231 6.09 -18.22 19.36
N GLN A 232 5.41 -19.31 19.74
CA GLN A 232 5.89 -20.68 19.59
C GLN A 232 5.66 -21.28 18.18
N LEU A 233 4.87 -20.61 17.33
CA LEU A 233 4.58 -21.10 15.99
C LEU A 233 5.80 -20.96 15.08
N GLN A 234 5.99 -21.97 14.22
CA GLN A 234 7.07 -22.06 13.22
C GLN A 234 6.51 -22.38 11.83
N ASP A 235 5.26 -21.97 11.59
CA ASP A 235 4.55 -22.20 10.36
C ASP A 235 3.87 -20.93 9.83
N ILE A 236 4.25 -19.74 10.30
CA ILE A 236 3.76 -18.48 9.76
C ILE A 236 4.29 -18.30 8.33
N VAL A 237 3.39 -18.00 7.39
CA VAL A 237 3.73 -17.79 5.98
C VAL A 237 3.54 -16.35 5.51
N SER A 238 2.60 -15.62 6.10
CA SER A 238 2.36 -14.22 5.76
C SER A 238 1.79 -13.45 6.95
N LEU A 239 2.00 -12.13 6.92
CA LEU A 239 1.54 -11.18 7.91
C LEU A 239 0.60 -10.17 7.25
N SER A 240 -0.39 -9.70 8.00
CA SER A 240 -1.32 -8.63 7.60
C SER A 240 -1.61 -7.75 8.80
N GLN A 241 -2.02 -6.50 8.55
CA GLN A 241 -2.19 -5.51 9.61
C GLN A 241 -3.42 -4.64 9.40
N THR A 242 -4.14 -4.36 10.48
CA THR A 242 -5.08 -3.24 10.60
C THR A 242 -4.40 -2.12 11.40
N SER A 243 -5.09 -1.00 11.62
CA SER A 243 -4.61 0.05 12.53
C SER A 243 -4.42 -0.48 13.96
N PHE A 244 -5.14 -1.53 14.37
CA PHE A 244 -5.21 -1.95 15.78
C PHE A 244 -4.70 -3.36 16.07
N ALA A 245 -4.45 -4.18 15.04
CA ALA A 245 -4.05 -5.58 15.20
C ALA A 245 -3.13 -6.07 14.08
N PHE A 246 -2.54 -7.23 14.31
CA PHE A 246 -1.88 -8.04 13.29
C PHE A 246 -2.63 -9.36 13.15
N ALA A 247 -2.57 -9.93 11.95
CA ALA A 247 -3.01 -11.27 11.67
C ALA A 247 -1.95 -11.98 10.83
N ALA A 248 -1.90 -13.31 10.95
CA ALA A 248 -0.93 -14.12 10.25
C ALA A 248 -1.58 -15.39 9.71
N ILE A 249 -1.32 -15.69 8.43
CA ILE A 249 -1.70 -16.97 7.83
C ILE A 249 -0.61 -17.98 8.16
N ARG A 250 -1.02 -19.18 8.53
CA ARG A 250 -0.16 -20.33 8.80
C ARG A 250 -0.09 -21.26 7.58
N ALA A 251 0.96 -22.08 7.49
CA ALA A 251 1.17 -23.00 6.37
C ALA A 251 0.03 -24.02 6.20
N ASN A 252 -0.67 -24.33 7.30
CA ASN A 252 -1.88 -25.16 7.30
C ASN A 252 -3.16 -24.41 6.89
N ARG A 253 -3.04 -23.17 6.38
CA ARG A 253 -4.15 -22.29 5.99
C ARG A 253 -5.13 -21.90 7.11
N SER A 254 -4.71 -22.05 8.37
CA SER A 254 -5.37 -21.38 9.50
C SER A 254 -4.82 -19.97 9.69
N VAL A 255 -5.50 -19.17 10.50
CA VAL A 255 -5.11 -17.79 10.81
C VAL A 255 -5.01 -17.59 12.33
N VAL A 256 -4.04 -16.77 12.74
CA VAL A 256 -3.92 -16.24 14.10
C VAL A 256 -3.96 -14.73 14.07
N ALA A 257 -4.46 -14.10 15.13
CA ALA A 257 -4.50 -12.64 15.27
C ALA A 257 -4.08 -12.22 16.67
N TRP A 258 -3.49 -11.03 16.80
CA TRP A 258 -3.13 -10.42 18.07
C TRP A 258 -3.14 -8.89 17.98
N GLY A 259 -3.23 -8.23 19.14
CA GLY A 259 -3.34 -6.77 19.26
C GLY A 259 -4.58 -6.39 20.04
N ASN A 260 -5.27 -5.34 19.60
CA ASN A 260 -6.40 -4.81 20.36
C ASN A 260 -7.59 -5.78 20.36
N ALA A 261 -7.85 -6.39 21.51
CA ALA A 261 -8.89 -7.40 21.69
C ALA A 261 -10.32 -6.86 21.48
N SER A 262 -10.54 -5.55 21.63
CA SER A 262 -11.84 -4.90 21.43
C SER A 262 -12.17 -4.65 19.96
N THR A 263 -11.22 -4.89 19.04
CA THR A 263 -11.39 -4.71 17.59
C THR A 263 -10.99 -6.00 16.86
N SER A 264 -9.90 -5.99 16.08
CA SER A 264 -9.45 -7.11 15.23
C SER A 264 -8.37 -8.00 15.85
N GLY A 265 -7.96 -7.72 17.09
CA GLY A 265 -6.87 -8.43 17.77
C GLY A 265 -7.23 -9.83 18.29
N THR A 266 -8.51 -10.17 18.34
CA THR A 266 -8.99 -11.49 18.75
C THR A 266 -9.71 -12.16 17.60
N ILE A 267 -9.28 -13.38 17.26
CA ILE A 267 -9.97 -14.19 16.25
C ILE A 267 -11.20 -14.89 16.84
N PRO A 268 -12.37 -14.82 16.19
CA PRO A 268 -13.55 -15.59 16.61
C PRO A 268 -13.32 -17.10 16.55
N PRO A 269 -13.82 -17.91 17.51
CA PRO A 269 -13.59 -19.36 17.53
C PRO A 269 -14.00 -20.10 16.26
N ALA A 270 -15.09 -19.69 15.62
CA ALA A 270 -15.56 -20.27 14.36
C ALA A 270 -14.56 -20.05 13.20
N ILE A 271 -13.84 -18.92 13.20
CA ILE A 271 -12.81 -18.61 12.19
C ILE A 271 -11.49 -19.29 12.56
N ALA A 272 -11.16 -19.37 13.86
CA ALA A 272 -9.93 -19.98 14.35
C ALA A 272 -9.80 -21.48 14.01
N GLN A 273 -10.92 -22.16 13.76
CA GLN A 273 -10.96 -23.58 13.37
C GLN A 273 -10.79 -23.81 11.87
N LEU A 274 -10.85 -22.76 11.04
CA LEU A 274 -10.73 -22.89 9.59
C LEU A 274 -9.28 -23.23 9.18
N GLN A 275 -9.16 -24.04 8.13
CA GLN A 275 -7.89 -24.50 7.55
C GLN A 275 -7.89 -24.36 6.03
N ASP A 276 -8.66 -23.40 5.54
CA ASP A 276 -8.84 -23.13 4.12
C ASP A 276 -8.70 -21.64 3.78
N ILE A 277 -8.12 -20.82 4.68
CA ILE A 277 -7.83 -19.41 4.40
C ILE A 277 -6.73 -19.30 3.35
N ILE A 278 -6.98 -18.52 2.29
CA ILE A 278 -6.02 -18.30 1.20
C ILE A 278 -5.39 -16.91 1.24
N SER A 279 -6.13 -15.89 1.67
CA SER A 279 -5.63 -14.52 1.78
C SER A 279 -6.37 -13.73 2.84
N LEU A 280 -5.74 -12.65 3.31
CA LEU A 280 -6.32 -11.67 4.22
C LEU A 280 -6.31 -10.29 3.57
N THR A 281 -7.43 -9.60 3.62
CA THR A 281 -7.57 -8.19 3.26
C THR A 281 -7.92 -7.42 4.52
N ALA A 282 -7.19 -6.34 4.80
CA ALA A 282 -7.35 -5.55 6.01
C ALA A 282 -7.95 -4.17 5.71
N SER A 283 -8.91 -3.73 6.53
CA SER A 283 -9.34 -2.33 6.61
C SER A 283 -8.66 -1.66 7.81
N GLY A 284 -9.11 -0.46 8.19
CA GLY A 284 -8.60 0.25 9.37
C GLY A 284 -8.81 -0.54 10.67
N GLY A 285 -9.91 -1.27 10.82
CA GLY A 285 -10.25 -1.97 12.07
C GLY A 285 -10.65 -3.43 11.95
N ALA A 286 -10.76 -3.97 10.72
CA ALA A 286 -11.22 -5.33 10.49
C ALA A 286 -10.34 -6.10 9.48
N PHE A 287 -10.42 -7.41 9.55
CA PHE A 287 -9.88 -8.31 8.54
C PHE A 287 -11.01 -9.06 7.86
N THR A 288 -10.86 -9.27 6.56
CA THR A 288 -11.66 -10.21 5.77
C THR A 288 -10.72 -11.27 5.21
N ALA A 289 -11.05 -12.54 5.44
CA ALA A 289 -10.34 -13.67 4.91
C ALA A 289 -11.09 -14.30 3.74
N LEU A 290 -10.40 -14.48 2.61
CA LEU A 290 -10.88 -15.29 1.50
C LEU A 290 -10.56 -16.75 1.78
N ARG A 291 -11.52 -17.63 1.53
CA ARG A 291 -11.39 -19.08 1.71
C ARG A 291 -11.23 -19.78 0.37
N ALA A 292 -10.63 -20.97 0.39
CA ALA A 292 -10.40 -21.79 -0.80
C ALA A 292 -11.70 -22.22 -1.52
N ASN A 293 -12.83 -22.19 -0.81
CA ASN A 293 -14.16 -22.44 -1.37
C ASN A 293 -14.83 -21.16 -1.93
N HIS A 294 -14.07 -20.08 -2.13
CA HIS A 294 -14.55 -18.79 -2.64
C HIS A 294 -15.59 -18.08 -1.76
N SER A 295 -15.72 -18.48 -0.49
CA SER A 295 -16.48 -17.73 0.52
C SER A 295 -15.56 -16.81 1.31
N VAL A 296 -16.15 -15.88 2.06
CA VAL A 296 -15.43 -14.92 2.90
C VAL A 296 -15.91 -14.96 4.34
N VAL A 297 -14.98 -14.74 5.27
CA VAL A 297 -15.27 -14.53 6.70
C VAL A 297 -14.59 -13.25 7.15
N ALA A 298 -15.20 -12.51 8.06
CA ALA A 298 -14.63 -11.26 8.56
C ALA A 298 -14.67 -11.20 10.09
N TRP A 299 -13.73 -10.46 10.67
CA TRP A 299 -13.72 -10.13 12.09
C TRP A 299 -13.11 -8.76 12.34
N GLY A 300 -13.46 -8.16 13.48
CA GLY A 300 -13.15 -6.76 13.81
C GLY A 300 -14.41 -5.91 13.85
N ASP A 301 -14.25 -4.61 13.61
CA ASP A 301 -15.33 -3.61 13.72
C ASP A 301 -16.23 -3.49 12.48
N THR A 302 -15.92 -4.22 11.41
CA THR A 302 -16.65 -4.20 10.15
C THR A 302 -17.30 -5.57 9.91
N PRO A 303 -18.50 -5.82 10.46
CA PRO A 303 -19.17 -7.11 10.32
C PRO A 303 -19.56 -7.38 8.87
N ILE A 304 -19.45 -8.65 8.46
CA ILE A 304 -19.91 -9.10 7.15
C ILE A 304 -21.42 -9.34 7.14
N PRO A 305 -22.19 -8.78 6.18
CA PRO A 305 -23.61 -9.05 6.06
C PRO A 305 -23.90 -10.54 5.74
N PRO A 306 -24.96 -11.15 6.30
CA PRO A 306 -25.29 -12.57 6.06
C PRO A 306 -25.41 -12.95 4.59
N GLU A 307 -25.95 -12.06 3.76
CA GLU A 307 -26.12 -12.25 2.32
C GLU A 307 -24.79 -12.32 1.57
N ILE A 308 -23.75 -11.62 2.04
CA ILE A 308 -22.40 -11.69 1.49
C ILE A 308 -21.66 -12.90 2.07
N ALA A 309 -21.85 -13.19 3.36
CA ALA A 309 -21.28 -14.36 4.01
C ALA A 309 -21.79 -15.69 3.41
N ALA A 310 -22.97 -15.68 2.80
CA ALA A 310 -23.53 -16.83 2.09
C ALA A 310 -22.96 -17.04 0.67
N LEU A 311 -22.18 -16.09 0.14
CA LEU A 311 -21.57 -16.21 -1.18
C LEU A 311 -20.40 -17.21 -1.16
N ASN A 312 -20.22 -17.90 -2.28
CA ASN A 312 -19.17 -18.88 -2.51
C ASN A 312 -18.55 -18.71 -3.91
N ASP A 313 -18.56 -17.48 -4.40
CA ASP A 313 -18.09 -17.11 -5.73
C ASP A 313 -17.19 -15.86 -5.69
N ILE A 314 -16.63 -15.50 -4.53
CA ILE A 314 -15.66 -14.42 -4.37
C ILE A 314 -14.29 -14.86 -4.90
N ILE A 315 -13.67 -14.00 -5.71
CA ILE A 315 -12.35 -14.24 -6.30
C ILE A 315 -11.31 -13.19 -5.97
N ASP A 316 -11.74 -11.99 -5.58
CA ASP A 316 -10.84 -10.90 -5.23
C ASP A 316 -11.48 -9.96 -4.19
N LEU A 317 -10.65 -9.27 -3.42
CA LEU A 317 -11.04 -8.42 -2.31
C LEU A 317 -10.16 -7.18 -2.25
N THR A 318 -10.77 -6.01 -2.09
CA THR A 318 -10.07 -4.79 -1.73
C THR A 318 -10.80 -4.05 -0.61
N SER A 319 -10.11 -3.12 0.04
CA SER A 319 -10.60 -2.44 1.23
C SER A 319 -10.27 -0.96 1.20
N THR A 320 -11.13 -0.18 1.81
CA THR A 320 -10.84 1.17 2.28
C THR A 320 -10.44 1.10 3.76
N GLY A 321 -10.27 2.25 4.41
CA GLY A 321 -10.10 2.34 5.85
C GLY A 321 -11.30 1.82 6.65
N SER A 322 -12.49 1.73 6.05
CA SER A 322 -13.75 1.51 6.77
C SER A 322 -14.74 0.54 6.09
N ALA A 323 -14.43 0.07 4.89
CA ALA A 323 -15.28 -0.79 4.10
C ALA A 323 -14.47 -1.78 3.25
N PHE A 324 -15.15 -2.78 2.72
CA PHE A 324 -14.61 -3.78 1.81
C PHE A 324 -15.46 -3.87 0.55
N THR A 325 -14.84 -4.28 -0.54
CA THR A 325 -15.55 -4.71 -1.74
C THR A 325 -14.93 -5.97 -2.31
N ALA A 326 -15.76 -6.87 -2.80
CA ALA A 326 -15.39 -8.18 -3.30
C ALA A 326 -15.82 -8.36 -4.76
N LEU A 327 -14.91 -8.86 -5.60
CA LEU A 327 -15.21 -9.27 -6.96
C LEU A 327 -15.70 -10.71 -6.97
N ARG A 328 -16.77 -10.96 -7.74
CA ARG A 328 -17.37 -12.28 -7.92
C ARG A 328 -17.00 -12.88 -9.27
N THR A 329 -17.05 -14.21 -9.36
CA THR A 329 -16.81 -14.94 -10.63
C THR A 329 -17.73 -14.50 -11.77
N ASN A 330 -18.96 -14.09 -11.45
CA ASN A 330 -19.94 -13.56 -12.40
C ASN A 330 -19.65 -12.10 -12.84
N ARG A 331 -18.50 -11.53 -12.46
CA ARG A 331 -18.06 -10.15 -12.76
C ARG A 331 -18.95 -9.05 -12.17
N SER A 332 -19.76 -9.36 -11.16
CA SER A 332 -20.32 -8.34 -10.28
C SER A 332 -19.39 -8.08 -9.10
N ALA A 333 -19.56 -6.95 -8.42
CA ALA A 333 -18.90 -6.73 -7.13
C ALA A 333 -19.94 -6.49 -6.04
N VAL A 334 -19.61 -6.80 -4.79
CA VAL A 334 -20.43 -6.50 -3.60
C VAL A 334 -19.62 -5.70 -2.60
N THR A 335 -20.22 -4.72 -1.94
CA THR A 335 -19.55 -3.84 -0.98
C THR A 335 -20.24 -3.90 0.38
N TRP A 336 -19.46 -3.89 1.47
CA TRP A 336 -19.98 -3.79 2.84
C TRP A 336 -19.05 -2.97 3.73
N GLY A 337 -19.56 -2.60 4.90
CA GLY A 337 -18.93 -1.63 5.81
C GLY A 337 -19.49 -0.23 5.65
N VAL A 338 -18.99 0.71 6.46
CA VAL A 338 -19.57 2.05 6.55
C VAL A 338 -18.52 3.06 6.11
N ILE A 339 -18.72 3.61 4.92
CA ILE A 339 -17.96 4.78 4.46
C ILE A 339 -18.46 5.98 5.28
N ALA A 340 -17.64 6.52 6.17
CA ALA A 340 -18.08 7.50 7.17
C ALA A 340 -18.38 8.90 6.59
N SER A 341 -18.05 9.16 5.32
CA SER A 341 -18.18 10.49 4.74
C SER A 341 -19.64 10.93 4.56
N ILE A 342 -19.93 12.20 4.82
CA ILE A 342 -21.29 12.75 4.64
C ILE A 342 -21.61 12.87 3.14
N GLU A 343 -20.64 13.30 2.35
CA GLU A 343 -20.78 13.44 0.90
C GLU A 343 -20.16 12.22 0.21
N ARG A 344 -21.01 11.37 -0.37
CA ARG A 344 -20.59 10.12 -1.00
C ARG A 344 -21.44 9.78 -2.21
N VAL A 345 -20.86 9.01 -3.12
CA VAL A 345 -21.61 8.27 -4.14
C VAL A 345 -21.94 6.91 -3.55
N GLU A 346 -23.23 6.59 -3.42
CA GLU A 346 -23.65 5.29 -2.90
C GLU A 346 -23.32 4.16 -3.87
N TYR A 347 -23.02 2.99 -3.31
CA TYR A 347 -22.85 1.77 -4.09
C TYR A 347 -24.17 1.41 -4.80
N ASP A 348 -24.10 1.15 -6.11
CA ASP A 348 -25.23 0.76 -6.94
C ASP A 348 -24.88 -0.53 -7.69
N ALA A 349 -25.44 -1.65 -7.22
CA ALA A 349 -25.20 -2.97 -7.79
C ALA A 349 -25.54 -3.04 -9.30
N ALA A 350 -26.49 -2.24 -9.80
CA ALA A 350 -26.84 -2.25 -11.21
C ALA A 350 -25.73 -1.63 -12.09
N LYS A 351 -24.91 -0.74 -11.54
CA LYS A 351 -23.80 -0.09 -12.26
C LYS A 351 -22.49 -0.87 -12.16
N VAL A 352 -22.29 -1.61 -11.06
CA VAL A 352 -21.07 -2.36 -10.77
C VAL A 352 -21.16 -3.80 -11.29
N GLN A 353 -21.27 -3.90 -12.61
CA GLN A 353 -21.38 -5.16 -13.37
C GLN A 353 -20.29 -5.25 -14.44
N ASN A 354 -20.00 -6.47 -14.91
CA ASN A 354 -18.94 -6.74 -15.87
C ASN A 354 -17.55 -6.25 -15.42
N VAL A 355 -17.29 -6.25 -14.11
CA VAL A 355 -16.03 -5.81 -13.50
C VAL A 355 -14.92 -6.82 -13.79
N THR A 356 -13.73 -6.30 -14.12
CA THR A 356 -12.50 -7.06 -14.34
C THR A 356 -11.45 -6.83 -13.27
N SER A 357 -11.46 -5.66 -12.61
CA SER A 357 -10.57 -5.36 -11.50
C SER A 357 -11.15 -4.29 -10.57
N LEU A 358 -10.76 -4.36 -9.30
CA LEU A 358 -11.14 -3.41 -8.26
C LEU A 358 -9.91 -2.62 -7.79
N SER A 359 -10.13 -1.40 -7.33
CA SER A 359 -9.12 -0.53 -6.73
C SER A 359 -9.79 0.29 -5.62
N SER A 360 -9.03 0.66 -4.59
CA SER A 360 -9.52 1.44 -3.46
C SER A 360 -8.58 2.58 -3.10
N SER A 361 -9.17 3.66 -2.59
CA SER A 361 -8.46 4.71 -1.86
C SER A 361 -8.75 4.55 -0.36
N SER A 362 -8.50 5.58 0.47
CA SER A 362 -8.79 5.51 1.91
C SER A 362 -10.27 5.34 2.20
N ASP A 363 -11.16 5.84 1.34
CA ASP A 363 -12.62 5.88 1.60
C ASP A 363 -13.48 5.78 0.32
N ALA A 364 -12.88 5.44 -0.82
CA ALA A 364 -13.60 5.24 -2.07
C ALA A 364 -13.11 4.00 -2.83
N PHE A 365 -13.92 3.55 -3.77
CA PHE A 365 -13.66 2.42 -4.63
C PHE A 365 -13.81 2.79 -6.10
N ALA A 366 -13.03 2.12 -6.94
CA ALA A 366 -13.13 2.19 -8.39
C ALA A 366 -13.11 0.76 -8.96
N ALA A 367 -13.93 0.54 -9.99
CA ALA A 367 -13.98 -0.71 -10.72
C ALA A 367 -13.74 -0.46 -12.21
N LEU A 368 -12.84 -1.24 -12.80
CA LEU A 368 -12.66 -1.32 -14.24
C LEU A 368 -13.60 -2.39 -14.78
N ARG A 369 -14.37 -2.05 -15.81
CA ARG A 369 -15.28 -2.97 -16.49
C ARG A 369 -14.64 -3.56 -17.75
N ALA A 370 -15.18 -4.69 -18.20
CA ALA A 370 -14.72 -5.41 -19.39
C ALA A 370 -14.83 -4.58 -20.68
N ASP A 371 -15.75 -3.61 -20.72
CA ASP A 371 -15.89 -2.62 -21.79
C ASP A 371 -14.87 -1.46 -21.68
N ARG A 372 -13.88 -1.60 -20.80
CA ARG A 372 -12.80 -0.63 -20.52
C ARG A 372 -13.28 0.72 -19.99
N SER A 373 -14.47 0.75 -19.40
CA SER A 373 -14.96 1.92 -18.68
C SER A 373 -14.81 1.76 -17.18
N VAL A 374 -14.92 2.89 -16.47
CA VAL A 374 -14.72 2.96 -15.03
C VAL A 374 -16.03 3.31 -14.34
N VAL A 375 -16.25 2.74 -13.17
CA VAL A 375 -17.30 3.15 -12.23
C VAL A 375 -16.68 3.33 -10.84
N THR A 376 -17.14 4.33 -10.09
CA THR A 376 -16.64 4.64 -8.75
C THR A 376 -17.79 4.81 -7.77
N TRP A 377 -17.51 4.58 -6.50
CA TRP A 377 -18.42 4.87 -5.38
C TRP A 377 -17.62 5.15 -4.10
N GLY A 378 -18.28 5.68 -3.09
CA GLY A 378 -17.67 6.09 -1.82
C GLY A 378 -17.44 7.60 -1.70
N ASP A 379 -16.50 7.98 -0.84
CA ASP A 379 -16.23 9.38 -0.50
C ASP A 379 -15.81 10.21 -1.72
N ILE A 380 -16.48 11.34 -1.93
CA ILE A 380 -16.25 12.14 -3.15
C ILE A 380 -14.88 12.83 -3.16
N TYR A 381 -14.31 13.15 -1.99
CA TYR A 381 -13.01 13.83 -1.88
C TYR A 381 -11.84 12.88 -2.15
N ASN A 382 -12.04 11.59 -1.88
CA ASN A 382 -11.07 10.52 -2.11
C ASN A 382 -11.31 9.75 -3.43
N GLY A 383 -12.03 10.36 -4.38
CA GLY A 383 -12.20 9.86 -5.74
C GLY A 383 -13.45 9.00 -6.00
N GLY A 384 -14.39 8.95 -5.05
CA GLY A 384 -15.67 8.24 -5.21
C GLY A 384 -16.59 8.85 -6.25
N LYS A 385 -16.40 10.13 -6.60
CA LYS A 385 -17.08 10.80 -7.72
C LYS A 385 -16.20 10.77 -8.98
N LEU A 386 -16.66 10.07 -10.01
CA LEU A 386 -15.98 10.01 -11.30
C LEU A 386 -16.24 11.29 -12.12
N PRO A 387 -15.20 11.99 -12.58
CA PRO A 387 -15.37 13.14 -13.48
C PRO A 387 -15.96 12.72 -14.84
N PRO A 388 -16.78 13.57 -15.50
CA PRO A 388 -17.38 13.25 -16.80
C PRO A 388 -16.37 12.88 -17.89
N GLU A 389 -15.21 13.52 -17.91
CA GLU A 389 -14.13 13.27 -18.87
C GLU A 389 -13.63 11.83 -18.79
N ILE A 390 -13.57 11.28 -17.57
CA ILE A 390 -13.14 9.91 -17.31
C ILE A 390 -14.31 8.92 -17.46
N ALA A 391 -15.52 9.33 -17.07
CA ALA A 391 -16.73 8.51 -17.20
C ALA A 391 -17.04 8.13 -18.66
N ASN A 392 -16.63 8.97 -19.62
CA ASN A 392 -16.80 8.75 -21.04
C ASN A 392 -15.72 7.85 -21.68
N LEU A 393 -14.65 7.51 -20.95
CA LEU A 393 -13.57 6.68 -21.49
C LEU A 393 -14.02 5.23 -21.69
N LYS A 394 -13.54 4.64 -22.79
CA LYS A 394 -13.79 3.25 -23.22
C LYS A 394 -12.51 2.52 -23.61
N ASP A 395 -11.37 3.02 -23.14
CA ASP A 395 -10.05 2.52 -23.47
C ASP A 395 -9.14 2.39 -22.23
N VAL A 396 -9.70 2.44 -21.03
CA VAL A 396 -8.94 2.21 -19.78
C VAL A 396 -8.48 0.76 -19.71
N ILE A 397 -7.20 0.55 -19.42
CA ILE A 397 -6.58 -0.78 -19.31
C ILE A 397 -6.14 -1.12 -17.90
N SER A 398 -5.89 -0.13 -17.04
CA SER A 398 -5.59 -0.36 -15.63
C SER A 398 -5.92 0.86 -14.77
N LEU A 399 -6.17 0.58 -13.48
CA LEU A 399 -6.38 1.58 -12.44
C LEU A 399 -5.22 1.54 -11.44
N THR A 400 -4.83 2.69 -10.92
CA THR A 400 -3.88 2.82 -9.81
C THR A 400 -4.46 3.80 -8.81
N SER A 401 -4.28 3.56 -7.51
CA SER A 401 -4.82 4.41 -6.46
C SER A 401 -3.77 4.81 -5.43
N THR A 402 -4.07 5.90 -4.74
CA THR A 402 -3.43 6.32 -3.50
C THR A 402 -4.50 6.37 -2.41
N SER A 403 -4.13 6.81 -1.20
CA SER A 403 -5.10 7.09 -0.15
C SER A 403 -6.18 8.11 -0.54
N ARG A 404 -5.95 8.98 -1.54
CA ARG A 404 -6.88 10.08 -1.85
C ARG A 404 -7.32 10.15 -3.31
N SER A 405 -6.69 9.42 -4.22
CA SER A 405 -6.87 9.64 -5.65
C SER A 405 -6.76 8.34 -6.43
N PHE A 406 -7.24 8.39 -7.67
CA PHE A 406 -7.09 7.33 -8.64
C PHE A 406 -6.43 7.88 -9.91
N SER A 407 -5.82 6.97 -10.67
CA SER A 407 -5.42 7.20 -12.05
C SER A 407 -5.84 6.03 -12.92
N ALA A 408 -6.16 6.33 -14.16
CA ALA A 408 -6.47 5.38 -15.22
C ALA A 408 -5.39 5.47 -16.30
N LEU A 409 -4.77 4.33 -16.61
CA LEU A 409 -3.93 4.19 -17.78
C LEU A 409 -4.81 3.80 -18.97
N ARG A 410 -4.69 4.52 -20.07
CA ARG A 410 -5.44 4.28 -21.30
C ARG A 410 -4.63 3.44 -22.29
N ALA A 411 -5.31 2.78 -23.22
CA ALA A 411 -4.71 1.91 -24.23
C ALA A 411 -3.74 2.66 -25.17
N ASN A 412 -3.91 3.98 -25.32
CA ASN A 412 -3.01 4.85 -26.08
C ASN A 412 -1.76 5.30 -25.29
N GLY A 413 -1.59 4.82 -24.04
CA GLY A 413 -0.47 5.16 -23.17
C GLY A 413 -0.69 6.40 -22.29
N LYS A 414 -1.70 7.23 -22.61
CA LYS A 414 -2.03 8.42 -21.83
C LYS A 414 -2.53 8.06 -20.43
N ARG A 415 -2.24 8.93 -19.47
CA ARG A 415 -2.73 8.78 -18.10
C ARG A 415 -3.62 9.95 -17.69
N VAL A 416 -4.74 9.62 -17.06
CA VAL A 416 -5.66 10.58 -16.43
C VAL A 416 -5.84 10.20 -14.96
N GLY A 417 -6.09 11.18 -14.09
CA GLY A 417 -6.27 11.02 -12.66
C GLY A 417 -7.40 11.88 -12.12
N TRP A 418 -7.91 11.51 -10.95
CA TRP A 418 -8.99 12.24 -10.26
C TRP A 418 -8.97 11.97 -8.75
N GLY A 419 -9.76 12.75 -8.02
CA GLY A 419 -9.78 12.75 -6.55
C GLY A 419 -8.70 13.67 -5.99
N GLY A 420 -8.36 13.52 -4.71
CA GLY A 420 -7.37 14.38 -4.05
C GLY A 420 -7.95 15.71 -3.56
N GLY A 421 -9.27 15.78 -3.37
CA GLY A 421 -9.97 16.97 -2.87
C GLY A 421 -10.55 17.89 -3.95
N ASP A 422 -10.41 17.56 -5.23
CA ASP A 422 -11.14 18.19 -6.31
C ASP A 422 -11.97 17.16 -7.11
N PHE A 423 -12.86 17.68 -7.97
CA PHE A 423 -13.84 16.89 -8.73
C PHE A 423 -13.58 16.91 -10.23
N VAL A 424 -12.36 17.32 -10.63
CA VAL A 424 -11.98 17.51 -12.01
C VAL A 424 -11.02 16.40 -12.40
N ALA A 425 -11.01 16.06 -13.68
CA ALA A 425 -10.01 15.16 -14.20
C ALA A 425 -8.68 15.93 -14.38
N HIS A 426 -7.54 15.30 -14.07
CA HIS A 426 -6.18 15.79 -14.40
C HIS A 426 -5.42 14.83 -15.31
N GLY A 427 -4.63 15.31 -16.28
CA GLY A 427 -3.82 14.42 -17.12
C GLY A 427 -3.85 14.73 -18.60
N GLU A 428 -3.48 13.71 -19.37
CA GLU A 428 -3.39 13.78 -20.82
C GLU A 428 -4.76 13.45 -21.43
N TYR A 429 -5.51 14.50 -21.76
CA TYR A 429 -6.75 14.40 -22.52
C TYR A 429 -6.46 14.22 -24.01
N ASP A 430 -7.43 13.67 -24.74
CA ASP A 430 -7.39 13.62 -26.21
C ASP A 430 -7.67 14.96 -26.85
#